data_AF-A0AAU6LMA7-F1
#
_entry.id   AF-A0AAU6LMA7-F1
#
_cell.length_a   1.000
_cell.length_b   1.000
_cell.length_c   1.000
_cell.angle_alpha   90.00
_cell.angle_beta   90.00
_cell.angle_gamma   90.00
#
_symmetry.space_group_name_H-M   'P 1'
#
loop_
_entity.id
_entity.type
_entity.pdbx_description
1 polymer ?
#
loop_
_entity_poly.entity_id
_entity_poly.type
_entity_poly.pdbx_seq_one_letter_code
_entity_poly.pdbx_strand_id
1 'polypeptide(L)'
;MDLLCTHIDQIRPVKPTAVGCEECLIAGDTWVHLRMCLSCGHVGCCDSSRNRHATRHYRTTEHAIAASHEPGEDWAWCYADQLMLDPA
;
A
#
# COMPACT_ATOMS: atom_id res chain seq x y z
N MET A 1 -17.31 16.74 -10.83
CA MET A 1 -17.11 16.72 -9.37
C MET A 1 -15.74 16.11 -9.21
N ASP A 2 -14.73 16.94 -8.90
CA ASP A 2 -13.35 16.48 -8.84
C ASP A 2 -13.24 15.41 -7.74
N LEU A 3 -12.90 14.18 -8.15
CA LEU A 3 -12.62 13.05 -7.27
C LEU A 3 -11.23 13.26 -6.65
N LEU A 4 -11.11 14.30 -5.85
CA LEU A 4 -9.91 14.56 -5.07
C LEU A 4 -9.99 13.70 -3.81
N CYS A 5 -9.06 12.76 -3.68
CA CYS A 5 -8.85 11.99 -2.47
C CYS A 5 -8.51 12.93 -1.30
N THR A 6 -9.31 12.90 -0.25
CA THR A 6 -9.09 13.73 0.95
C THR A 6 -8.05 13.16 1.90
N HIS A 7 -7.64 11.89 1.69
CA HIS A 7 -6.74 11.15 2.56
C HIS A 7 -5.24 11.42 2.32
N ILE A 8 -4.91 12.31 1.37
CA ILE A 8 -3.52 12.67 1.04
C ILE A 8 -2.76 13.29 2.23
N ASP A 9 -3.48 13.81 3.22
CA ASP A 9 -2.96 14.32 4.49
C ASP A 9 -2.32 13.22 5.36
N GLN A 10 -2.64 11.95 5.11
CA GLN A 10 -2.03 10.80 5.79
C GLN A 10 -0.65 10.43 5.25
N ILE A 11 -0.22 10.99 4.11
CA ILE A 11 1.07 10.70 3.48
C ILE A 11 2.19 11.36 4.29
N ARG A 12 3.24 10.59 4.59
CA ARG A 12 4.42 11.03 5.34
C ARG A 12 5.70 10.53 4.67
N PRO A 13 6.85 11.19 4.89
CA PRO A 13 8.14 10.63 4.49
C PRO A 13 8.43 9.39 5.34
N VAL A 14 8.20 8.22 4.75
CA VAL A 14 8.41 6.91 5.39
C VAL A 14 9.39 6.07 4.58
N LYS A 15 9.95 5.05 5.23
CA LYS A 15 10.81 4.05 4.60
C LYS A 15 10.14 2.68 4.68
N PRO A 16 10.39 1.78 3.73
CA PRO A 16 9.88 0.42 3.83
C PRO A 16 10.43 -0.25 5.09
N THR A 17 9.54 -0.84 5.87
CA THR A 17 9.84 -1.60 7.10
C THR A 17 10.46 -2.96 6.81
N ALA A 18 10.26 -3.48 5.60
CA ALA A 18 10.83 -4.73 5.13
C ALA A 18 11.12 -4.69 3.62
N VAL A 19 11.93 -5.65 3.15
CA VAL A 19 12.30 -5.82 1.74
C VAL A 19 11.21 -6.48 0.89
N GLY A 20 10.09 -6.87 1.50
CA GLY A 20 8.99 -7.59 0.90
C GLY A 20 7.77 -7.57 1.81
N CYS A 21 6.73 -8.35 1.47
CA CYS A 21 5.57 -8.44 2.33
C CYS A 21 5.95 -9.10 3.67
N GLU A 22 5.88 -8.33 4.76
CA GLU A 22 6.36 -8.74 6.08
C GLU A 22 5.75 -10.07 6.53
N GLU A 23 4.43 -10.21 6.42
CA GLU A 23 3.72 -11.39 6.86
C GLU A 23 3.98 -12.59 5.95
N CYS A 24 4.11 -12.38 4.64
CA CYS A 24 4.47 -13.48 3.74
C CYS A 24 5.89 -13.98 4.03
N LEU A 25 6.84 -13.07 4.31
CA LEU A 25 8.20 -13.45 4.69
C LEU A 25 8.22 -14.29 5.98
N ILE A 26 7.44 -13.90 6.99
CA ILE A 26 7.30 -14.67 8.24
C ILE A 26 6.68 -16.05 7.99
N ALA A 27 5.66 -16.12 7.13
CA ALA A 27 4.96 -17.36 6.82
C ALA A 27 5.70 -18.29 5.83
N GLY A 28 6.76 -17.79 5.15
CA GLY A 28 7.40 -18.50 4.04
C GLY A 28 6.52 -18.57 2.78
N ASP A 29 5.61 -17.61 2.63
CA ASP A 29 4.67 -17.48 1.51
C ASP A 29 5.23 -16.60 0.38
N THR A 30 4.56 -16.63 -0.77
CA THR A 30 4.84 -15.77 -1.93
C THR A 30 3.77 -14.71 -2.16
N TRP A 31 4.05 -13.78 -3.07
CA TRP A 31 3.14 -12.71 -3.49
C TRP A 31 3.29 -12.42 -4.98
N VAL A 32 2.36 -11.65 -5.53
CA VAL A 32 2.40 -11.19 -6.93
C VAL A 32 3.09 -9.83 -7.02
N HIS A 33 2.55 -8.82 -6.32
CA HIS A 33 3.13 -7.48 -6.22
C HIS A 33 3.03 -6.93 -4.81
N LEU A 34 3.82 -5.90 -4.53
CA LEU A 34 3.93 -5.24 -3.24
C LEU A 34 3.31 -3.85 -3.24
N ARG A 35 2.84 -3.46 -2.06
CA ARG A 35 2.36 -2.12 -1.73
C ARG A 35 3.07 -1.64 -0.48
N MET A 36 3.48 -0.38 -0.49
CA MET A 36 4.04 0.26 0.71
C MET A 36 3.05 1.31 1.22
N CYS A 37 2.65 1.19 2.48
CA CYS A 37 1.80 2.17 3.15
C CYS A 37 2.53 3.52 3.26
N LEU A 38 1.92 4.61 2.79
CA LEU A 38 2.52 5.94 2.82
C LEU A 38 2.39 6.65 4.17
N SER A 39 1.66 6.07 5.13
CA SER A 39 1.53 6.62 6.50
C SER A 39 2.56 6.07 7.47
N CYS A 40 2.95 4.80 7.32
CA CYS A 40 3.86 4.11 8.26
C CYS A 40 5.00 3.31 7.63
N GLY A 41 5.03 3.12 6.30
CA GLY A 41 6.08 2.37 5.61
C GLY A 41 5.89 0.85 5.59
N HIS A 42 4.81 0.32 6.17
CA HIS A 42 4.51 -1.11 6.13
C HIS A 42 4.41 -1.64 4.69
N VAL A 43 5.07 -2.76 4.41
CA VAL A 43 5.07 -3.39 3.08
C VAL A 43 4.19 -4.64 3.11
N GLY A 44 3.12 -4.63 2.31
CA GLY A 44 2.15 -5.71 2.21
C GLY A 44 1.94 -6.17 0.76
N CYS A 45 1.52 -7.43 0.58
CA CYS A 45 1.17 -7.94 -0.74
C CYS A 45 -0.18 -7.39 -1.22
N CYS A 46 -0.27 -7.16 -2.54
CA CYS A 46 -1.43 -6.53 -3.18
C CYS A 46 -2.69 -7.43 -3.18
N ASP A 47 -3.82 -6.88 -3.62
CA ASP A 47 -5.11 -7.57 -3.64
C ASP A 47 -5.22 -8.75 -4.61
N SER A 48 -4.36 -8.78 -5.64
CA SER A 48 -4.22 -9.92 -6.55
C SER A 48 -3.38 -11.05 -5.95
N SER A 49 -2.66 -10.80 -4.84
CA SER A 49 -1.94 -11.84 -4.11
C SER A 49 -2.90 -12.63 -3.24
N ARG A 50 -2.60 -13.91 -2.98
CA ARG A 50 -3.44 -14.81 -2.17
C ARG A 50 -3.83 -14.20 -0.81
N ASN A 51 -2.87 -13.56 -0.14
CA ASN A 51 -3.00 -13.14 1.26
C ASN A 51 -3.55 -11.72 1.45
N ARG A 52 -3.42 -10.82 0.46
CA ARG A 52 -4.00 -9.45 0.47
C ARG A 52 -3.62 -8.63 1.70
N HIS A 53 -2.36 -8.70 2.13
CA HIS A 53 -1.90 -8.08 3.37
C HIS A 53 -2.00 -6.56 3.35
N ALA A 54 -1.82 -5.90 2.20
CA ALA A 54 -1.99 -4.45 2.09
C ALA A 54 -3.41 -3.99 2.45
N THR A 55 -4.45 -4.69 1.97
CA THR A 55 -5.85 -4.41 2.32
C THR A 55 -6.15 -4.76 3.78
N ARG A 56 -5.60 -5.86 4.29
CA ARG A 56 -5.76 -6.21 5.72
C ARG A 56 -5.14 -5.15 6.62
N HIS A 57 -3.97 -4.63 6.25
CA HIS A 57 -3.28 -3.54 6.94
C HIS A 57 -4.15 -2.28 6.96
N TYR A 58 -4.67 -1.85 5.80
CA TYR A 58 -5.62 -0.73 5.74
C TYR A 58 -6.82 -0.93 6.67
N ARG A 59 -7.49 -2.09 6.61
CA ARG A 59 -8.66 -2.37 7.46
C ARG A 59 -8.37 -2.37 8.95
N THR A 60 -7.12 -2.57 9.34
CA THR A 60 -6.70 -2.64 10.75
C THR A 60 -6.22 -1.28 11.27
N THR A 61 -5.64 -0.45 10.41
CA THR A 61 -4.95 0.79 10.79
C THR A 61 -5.61 2.05 10.28
N GLU A 62 -6.53 1.93 9.32
CA GLU A 62 -7.16 3.03 8.60
C GLU A 62 -6.17 3.90 7.80
N HIS A 63 -4.95 3.41 7.56
CA HIS A 63 -4.00 4.04 6.65
C HIS A 63 -4.46 3.85 5.20
N ALA A 64 -5.12 4.87 4.67
CA ALA A 64 -5.90 4.75 3.43
C ALA A 64 -5.03 4.64 2.18
N ILE A 65 -3.79 5.14 2.21
CA ILE A 65 -2.96 5.26 1.00
C ILE A 65 -1.75 4.33 1.05
N ALA A 66 -1.58 3.54 -0.02
CA ALA A 66 -0.39 2.75 -0.26
C ALA A 66 0.14 2.95 -1.69
N ALA A 67 1.45 3.17 -1.82
CA ALA A 67 2.13 3.26 -3.10
C ALA A 67 2.41 1.87 -3.68
N SER A 68 2.55 1.78 -5.00
CA SER A 68 3.26 0.65 -5.60
C SER A 68 4.67 0.56 -5.03
N HIS A 69 5.12 -0.67 -4.77
CA HIS A 69 6.49 -0.93 -4.37
C HIS A 69 7.23 -1.77 -5.42
N GLU A 70 6.78 -1.71 -6.67
CA GLU A 70 7.38 -2.38 -7.81
C GLU A 70 8.40 -1.46 -8.51
N PRO A 71 9.49 -2.01 -9.08
CA PRO A 71 10.46 -1.21 -9.82
C PRO A 71 9.83 -0.50 -11.02
N GLY A 72 10.00 0.83 -11.08
CA GLY A 72 9.55 1.66 -12.20
C GLY A 72 8.10 2.13 -12.11
N GLU A 73 7.39 1.82 -11.03
CA GLU A 73 6.04 2.32 -10.76
C GLU A 73 6.08 3.43 -9.69
N ASP A 74 5.32 4.50 -9.90
CA ASP A 74 5.32 5.70 -9.03
C ASP A 74 3.92 6.13 -8.55
N TRP A 75 2.91 5.30 -8.81
CA TRP A 75 1.52 5.56 -8.46
C TRP A 75 1.15 5.04 -7.06
N ALA A 76 0.07 5.57 -6.51
CA ALA A 76 -0.52 5.13 -5.25
C ALA A 76 -2.00 4.79 -5.37
N TRP A 77 -2.51 4.05 -4.39
CA TRP A 77 -3.90 3.63 -4.28
C TRP A 77 -4.49 4.14 -2.98
N CYS A 78 -5.65 4.80 -3.05
CA CYS A 78 -6.49 5.08 -1.89
C CYS A 78 -7.51 3.96 -1.72
N TYR A 79 -7.39 3.17 -0.66
CA TYR A 79 -8.32 2.09 -0.35
C TYR A 79 -9.71 2.59 0.05
N ALA A 80 -9.77 3.73 0.73
CA ALA A 80 -11.03 4.31 1.20
C ALA A 80 -11.90 4.79 0.02
N ASP A 81 -11.27 5.49 -0.94
CA ASP A 81 -11.98 6.07 -2.09
C ASP A 81 -11.99 5.14 -3.32
N GLN A 82 -11.19 4.07 -3.30
CA GLN A 82 -10.95 3.17 -4.44
C GLN A 82 -10.46 3.92 -5.68
N LEU A 83 -9.50 4.82 -5.47
CA LEU A 83 -8.94 5.69 -6.51
C LEU A 83 -7.44 5.46 -6.65
N MET A 84 -6.98 5.48 -7.91
CA MET A 84 -5.58 5.60 -8.25
C MET A 84 -5.15 7.06 -8.12
N LEU A 85 -3.98 7.27 -7.53
CA LEU A 85 -3.32 8.56 -7.36
C LEU A 85 -2.04 8.53 -8.18
N ASP A 86 -1.98 9.35 -9.22
CA ASP A 86 -0.76 9.55 -9.98
C ASP A 86 0.14 10.58 -9.28
N PRO A 87 1.47 10.46 -9.37
CA PRO A 87 2.35 11.54 -8.94
C PRO A 87 2.08 12.80 -9.76
N ALA A 88 2.05 13.94 -9.07
CA ALA A 88 1.86 15.26 -9.67
C ALA A 88 3.10 15.72 -10.45
#